data_AF-A0AAV5V121-F1
#
_entry.id   AF-A0AAV5V121-F1
#
_cell.length_a   1.000
_cell.length_b   1.000
_cell.length_c   1.000
_cell.angle_alpha   90.00
_cell.angle_beta   90.00
_cell.angle_gamma   90.00
#
_symmetry.space_group_name_H-M   'P 1'
#
loop_
_entity.id
_entity.type
_entity.pdbx_description
1 polymer ?
#
loop_
_entity_poly.entity_id
_entity_poly.type
_entity_poly.pdbx_seq_one_letter_code
_entity_poly.pdbx_strand_id
1 'polypeptide(L)'
;QLEVVMAVFIVKILYPDRITVLKGNHEFYAANGMTFLGHMLDRYEKPIAEHLYYTINDCFRYLSIAAIIGDKFFCAHAGIAIGSFTRHEMRRLEKPVDHFQDDTLVKDLTWADPAYVLKGFSFNYGRGQSIRFGEDTFINAMDSIGCDAMFRGHQ
;
A
#
# COMPACT_ATOMS: atom_id res chain seq x y z
N GLN A 1 -13.99 -9.93 -6.56
CA GLN A 1 -13.12 -8.81 -6.10
C GLN A 1 -13.97 -7.67 -5.54
N LEU A 2 -14.99 -7.22 -6.28
CA LEU A 2 -15.96 -6.22 -5.79
C LEU A 2 -16.57 -6.62 -4.43
N GLU A 3 -16.97 -7.87 -4.27
CA GLU A 3 -17.61 -8.38 -3.04
C GLU A 3 -16.70 -8.25 -1.83
N VAL A 4 -15.39 -8.47 -2.01
CA VAL A 4 -14.37 -8.30 -0.95
C VAL A 4 -14.25 -6.83 -0.58
N VAL A 5 -14.19 -5.93 -1.56
CA VAL A 5 -14.16 -4.47 -1.32
C VAL A 5 -15.39 -4.05 -0.52
N MET A 6 -16.58 -4.49 -0.94
CA MET A 6 -17.84 -4.17 -0.24
C MET A 6 -17.84 -4.70 1.19
N ALA A 7 -17.45 -5.95 1.41
CA ALA A 7 -17.39 -6.54 2.74
C ALA A 7 -16.42 -5.80 3.67
N VAL A 8 -15.21 -5.48 3.17
CA VAL A 8 -14.19 -4.73 3.92
C VAL A 8 -14.70 -3.33 4.26
N PHE A 9 -15.31 -2.61 3.31
CA PHE A 9 -15.86 -1.27 3.56
C PHE A 9 -17.03 -1.30 4.54
N ILE A 10 -17.93 -2.28 4.45
CA ILE A 10 -19.00 -2.46 5.43
C ILE A 10 -18.43 -2.67 6.83
N VAL A 11 -17.45 -3.56 6.98
CA VAL A 11 -16.80 -3.82 8.28
C VAL A 11 -16.09 -2.57 8.81
N LYS A 12 -15.43 -1.79 7.93
CA LYS A 12 -14.82 -0.49 8.31
C LYS A 12 -15.86 0.53 8.75
N ILE A 13 -17.03 0.59 8.10
CA ILE A 13 -18.14 1.48 8.48
C ILE A 13 -18.74 1.06 9.83
N LEU A 14 -18.90 -0.24 10.06
CA LEU A 14 -19.46 -0.76 11.31
C LEU A 14 -18.49 -0.62 12.50
N TYR A 15 -17.18 -0.69 12.25
CA TYR A 15 -16.15 -0.66 13.29
C TYR A 15 -15.02 0.33 12.96
N PRO A 16 -15.32 1.64 12.84
CA PRO A 16 -14.38 2.64 12.33
C PRO A 16 -13.14 2.78 13.20
N ASP A 17 -13.24 2.59 14.51
CA ASP A 17 -12.11 2.72 15.45
C ASP A 17 -11.36 1.41 15.72
N ARG A 18 -11.87 0.27 15.23
CA ARG A 18 -11.27 -1.05 15.46
C ARG A 18 -10.64 -1.65 14.22
N ILE A 19 -11.08 -1.21 13.04
CA ILE A 19 -10.63 -1.73 11.76
C ILE A 19 -9.95 -0.60 11.00
N THR A 20 -8.70 -0.83 10.60
CA THR A 20 -7.95 0.06 9.70
C THR A 20 -7.65 -0.69 8.42
N VAL A 21 -7.95 -0.06 7.29
CA VAL A 21 -7.68 -0.61 5.96
C VAL A 21 -6.50 0.16 5.38
N LEU A 22 -5.45 -0.58 5.02
CA LEU A 22 -4.27 -0.01 4.38
C LEU A 22 -4.37 -0.11 2.86
N LYS A 23 -3.76 0.84 2.18
CA LYS A 23 -3.67 0.89 0.71
C LYS A 23 -2.57 -0.05 0.23
N GLY A 24 -2.88 -0.95 -0.70
CA GLY A 24 -1.90 -1.73 -1.44
C GLY A 24 -1.59 -1.14 -2.81
N ASN A 25 -0.73 -1.81 -3.58
CA ASN A 25 -0.37 -1.35 -4.91
C ASN A 25 -1.53 -1.47 -5.91
N HIS A 26 -2.41 -2.46 -5.76
CA HIS A 26 -3.57 -2.66 -6.63
C HIS A 26 -4.74 -1.71 -6.34
N GLU A 27 -4.65 -0.90 -5.29
CA GLU A 27 -5.62 0.15 -4.95
C GLU A 27 -5.24 1.52 -5.55
N PHE A 28 -4.26 1.56 -6.46
CA PHE A 28 -4.02 2.71 -7.35
C PHE A 28 -4.68 2.48 -8.70
N TYR A 29 -5.23 3.55 -9.28
CA TYR A 29 -5.96 3.52 -10.55
C TYR A 29 -5.26 2.68 -11.63
N ALA A 30 -3.98 2.95 -11.90
CA ALA A 30 -3.23 2.25 -12.95
C ALA A 30 -3.15 0.73 -12.71
N ALA A 31 -2.90 0.29 -11.47
CA ALA A 31 -2.77 -1.12 -11.15
C ALA A 31 -4.13 -1.83 -11.00
N ASN A 32 -5.14 -1.12 -10.51
CA ASN A 32 -6.50 -1.61 -10.39
C ASN A 32 -7.10 -1.87 -11.78
N GLY A 33 -6.89 -0.94 -12.72
CA GLY A 33 -7.39 -1.03 -14.10
C GLY A 33 -6.88 -2.24 -14.88
N MET A 34 -5.73 -2.80 -14.52
CA MET A 34 -5.18 -4.00 -15.18
C MET A 34 -6.01 -5.27 -14.94
N THR A 35 -6.79 -5.33 -13.86
CA THR A 35 -7.53 -6.56 -13.48
C THR A 35 -8.97 -6.28 -13.08
N PHE A 36 -9.19 -5.37 -12.12
CA PHE A 36 -10.49 -5.12 -11.53
C PHE A 36 -11.50 -4.56 -12.54
N LEU A 37 -11.08 -3.62 -13.40
CA LEU A 37 -11.95 -3.06 -14.43
C LEU A 37 -12.42 -4.15 -15.41
N GLY A 38 -11.54 -5.06 -15.82
CA GLY A 38 -11.91 -6.22 -16.65
C GLY A 38 -12.99 -7.07 -15.99
N HIS A 39 -12.81 -7.42 -14.71
CA HIS A 39 -13.82 -8.17 -13.96
C HIS A 39 -15.17 -7.44 -13.83
N MET A 40 -15.19 -6.10 -13.84
CA MET A 40 -16.45 -5.34 -13.82
C MET A 40 -17.11 -5.36 -15.20
N LEU A 41 -16.34 -5.20 -16.27
CA LEU A 41 -16.83 -5.26 -17.66
C LEU A 41 -17.37 -6.64 -18.03
N ASP A 42 -16.85 -7.71 -17.45
CA ASP A 42 -17.36 -9.08 -17.65
C ASP A 42 -18.74 -9.32 -16.99
N ARG A 43 -19.11 -8.48 -16.01
CA ARG A 43 -20.28 -8.71 -15.13
C ARG A 43 -21.38 -7.68 -15.28
N TYR A 44 -21.02 -6.47 -15.71
CA TYR A 44 -21.92 -5.34 -15.81
C TYR A 44 -21.75 -4.65 -17.17
N GLU A 45 -22.81 -3.99 -17.63
CA GLU A 45 -22.73 -3.14 -18.81
C GLU A 45 -21.68 -2.04 -18.61
N LYS A 46 -20.98 -1.67 -19.69
CA LYS A 46 -19.84 -0.76 -19.66
C LYS A 46 -20.07 0.50 -18.80
N PRO A 47 -21.18 1.25 -18.92
CA PRO A 47 -21.39 2.44 -18.10
C PRO A 47 -21.44 2.16 -16.59
N ILE A 48 -22.03 1.02 -16.20
CA ILE A 48 -22.12 0.59 -14.81
C ILE A 48 -20.75 0.11 -14.31
N ALA A 49 -20.06 -0.69 -15.11
CA ALA A 49 -18.73 -1.20 -14.80
C ALA A 49 -17.73 -0.06 -14.58
N GLU A 50 -17.72 0.93 -15.47
CA GLU A 50 -16.90 2.13 -15.36
C GLU A 50 -17.27 2.94 -14.12
N HIS A 51 -18.57 3.18 -13.89
CA HIS A 51 -19.03 3.92 -12.70
C HIS A 51 -18.59 3.26 -11.39
N LEU A 52 -18.72 1.94 -11.26
CA LEU A 52 -18.25 1.18 -10.09
C LEU A 52 -16.74 1.29 -9.93
N TYR A 53 -15.99 1.12 -11.01
CA TYR A 53 -14.53 1.21 -11.00
C TYR A 53 -14.05 2.59 -10.53
N TYR A 54 -14.59 3.68 -11.09
CA TYR A 54 -14.21 5.04 -10.68
C TYR A 54 -14.60 5.32 -9.22
N THR A 55 -15.82 4.96 -8.82
CA THR A 55 -16.31 5.19 -7.45
C THR A 55 -15.45 4.47 -6.40
N ILE A 56 -15.04 3.24 -6.67
CA ILE A 56 -14.19 2.46 -5.76
C ILE A 56 -12.78 3.03 -5.71
N ASN A 57 -12.21 3.41 -6.86
CA ASN A 57 -10.89 4.04 -6.88
C ASN A 57 -10.90 5.39 -6.15
N ASP A 58 -11.99 6.16 -6.22
CA ASP A 58 -12.15 7.37 -5.44
C ASP A 58 -12.09 7.11 -3.93
N CYS A 59 -12.68 6.01 -3.46
CA CYS A 59 -12.56 5.59 -2.07
C CYS A 59 -11.10 5.18 -1.72
N PHE A 60 -10.43 4.45 -2.59
CA PHE A 60 -9.06 3.97 -2.37
C PHE A 60 -8.03 5.09 -2.21
N ARG A 61 -8.29 6.29 -2.74
CA ARG A 61 -7.44 7.47 -2.55
C ARG A 61 -7.31 7.90 -1.09
N TYR A 62 -8.28 7.53 -0.24
CA TYR A 62 -8.32 7.91 1.18
C TYR A 62 -7.84 6.81 2.14
N LEU A 63 -7.43 5.65 1.63
CA LEU A 63 -6.84 4.60 2.46
C LEU A 63 -5.49 5.05 3.03
N SER A 64 -5.19 4.63 4.26
CA SER A 64 -3.89 4.91 4.88
C SER A 64 -2.80 4.08 4.23
N ILE A 65 -1.59 4.62 4.07
CA ILE A 65 -0.48 3.89 3.43
C ILE A 65 0.17 2.89 4.40
N ALA A 66 0.25 3.25 5.67
CA ALA A 66 0.86 2.43 6.71
C ALA A 66 0.18 2.64 8.07
N ALA A 67 0.50 1.77 9.02
CA ALA A 67 0.11 1.89 10.42
C ALA A 67 1.25 1.46 11.34
N ILE A 68 1.23 1.99 12.58
CA ILE A 68 2.05 1.49 13.68
C ILE A 68 1.12 1.03 14.79
N ILE A 69 1.25 -0.24 15.20
CA ILE A 69 0.40 -0.88 16.20
C ILE A 69 1.19 -1.06 17.50
N GLY A 70 0.60 -0.61 18.62
CA GLY A 70 1.19 -0.75 19.95
C GLY A 70 2.56 -0.10 20.10
N ASP A 71 2.83 0.92 19.27
CA ASP A 71 4.12 1.61 19.16
C ASP A 71 5.32 0.74 18.73
N LYS A 72 5.07 -0.52 18.35
CA LYS A 72 6.12 -1.53 18.13
C LYS A 72 6.07 -2.20 16.77
N PHE A 73 4.89 -2.31 16.16
CA PHE A 73 4.71 -3.10 14.96
C PHE A 73 4.37 -2.20 13.78
N PHE A 74 5.25 -2.18 12.79
CA PHE A 74 5.03 -1.46 11.55
C PHE A 74 4.18 -2.31 10.58
N CYS A 75 3.22 -1.70 9.92
CA CYS A 75 2.36 -2.36 8.94
C CYS A 75 2.30 -1.52 7.68
N ALA A 76 2.67 -2.11 6.55
CA ALA A 76 2.49 -1.53 5.22
C ALA A 76 2.24 -2.66 4.23
N HIS A 77 1.73 -2.33 3.04
CA HIS A 77 1.45 -3.37 2.05
C HIS A 77 2.72 -4.12 1.63
N ALA A 78 3.78 -3.38 1.30
CA ALA A 78 4.97 -3.94 0.68
C ALA A 78 6.19 -3.95 1.60
N GLY A 79 6.91 -2.83 1.72
CA GLY A 79 8.21 -2.82 2.39
C GLY A 79 8.55 -1.49 3.02
N ILE A 80 9.83 -1.17 3.00
CA ILE A 80 10.40 0.05 3.57
C ILE A 80 10.86 1.01 2.47
N ALA A 81 11.00 2.29 2.82
CA ALA A 81 11.63 3.30 1.96
C ALA A 81 13.05 3.60 2.43
N ILE A 82 13.90 4.14 1.55
CA ILE A 82 15.26 4.56 1.88
C ILE A 82 15.34 6.08 2.07
N GLY A 83 16.20 6.52 2.98
CA GLY A 83 16.53 7.94 3.19
C GLY A 83 15.55 8.65 4.14
N SER A 84 14.26 8.66 3.80
CA SER A 84 13.23 9.44 4.52
C SER A 84 12.30 8.57 5.37
N PHE A 85 12.79 7.47 5.92
CA PHE A 85 11.96 6.52 6.64
C PHE A 85 11.85 6.89 8.12
N THR A 86 10.97 7.82 8.46
CA THR A 86 10.72 8.20 9.86
C THR A 86 9.23 8.37 10.13
N ARG A 87 8.85 8.31 11.41
CA ARG A 87 7.47 8.58 11.83
C ARG A 87 7.01 10.00 11.48
N HIS A 88 7.93 10.96 11.42
CA HIS A 88 7.60 12.33 11.05
C HIS A 88 7.21 12.41 9.57
N GLU A 89 8.03 11.84 8.69
CA GLU A 89 7.79 11.78 7.24
C GLU A 89 6.47 11.06 6.93
N MET A 90 6.21 9.91 7.57
CA MET A 90 4.94 9.19 7.41
C MET A 90 3.71 10.01 7.83
N ARG A 91 3.83 10.86 8.87
CA ARG A 91 2.73 11.72 9.31
C ARG A 91 2.46 12.89 8.38
N ARG A 92 3.40 13.25 7.49
CA ARG A 92 3.21 14.31 6.49
C ARG A 92 2.47 13.84 5.25
N LEU A 93 2.23 12.53 5.09
CA LEU A 93 1.46 12.01 3.97
C LEU A 93 0.02 12.51 4.07
N GLU A 94 -0.35 13.39 3.14
CA GLU A 94 -1.69 13.94 3.02
C GLU A 94 -2.57 13.03 2.15
N LYS A 95 -3.87 13.01 2.47
CA LYS A 95 -4.89 12.34 1.65
C LYS A 95 -5.69 13.41 0.91
N PRO A 96 -6.16 13.14 -0.32
CA PRO A 96 -6.06 11.88 -1.06
C PRO A 96 -4.65 11.59 -1.61
N VAL A 97 -4.31 10.30 -1.72
CA VAL A 97 -3.08 9.83 -2.38
C VAL A 97 -3.44 9.24 -3.74
N ASP A 98 -3.19 10.04 -4.79
CA ASP A 98 -3.63 9.77 -6.17
C ASP A 98 -2.66 8.88 -6.93
N HIS A 99 -1.37 9.23 -6.92
CA HIS A 99 -0.33 8.51 -7.63
C HIS A 99 0.79 8.12 -6.67
N PHE A 100 1.21 6.86 -6.73
CA PHE A 100 2.33 6.40 -5.90
C PHE A 100 3.65 7.02 -6.34
N GLN A 101 3.77 7.49 -7.59
CA GLN A 101 5.01 8.06 -8.13
C GLN A 101 5.36 9.44 -7.54
N ASP A 102 4.36 10.15 -7.00
CA ASP A 102 4.53 11.52 -6.50
C ASP A 102 5.34 11.57 -5.21
N ASP A 103 5.38 10.47 -4.46
CA ASP A 103 6.09 10.35 -3.20
C ASP A 103 6.83 9.01 -3.10
N THR A 104 8.13 9.07 -2.85
CA THR A 104 8.98 7.87 -2.75
C THR A 104 8.59 6.98 -1.58
N LEU A 105 8.17 7.56 -0.45
CA LEU A 105 7.67 6.81 0.70
C LEU A 105 6.42 6.03 0.33
N VAL A 106 5.46 6.66 -0.36
CA VAL A 106 4.23 5.98 -0.84
C VAL A 106 4.57 4.85 -1.81
N LYS A 107 5.42 5.13 -2.81
CA LYS A 107 5.89 4.14 -3.77
C LYS A 107 6.51 2.92 -3.08
N ASP A 108 7.45 3.13 -2.17
CA ASP A 108 8.21 2.04 -1.59
C ASP A 108 7.40 1.25 -0.55
N LEU A 109 6.55 1.93 0.24
CA LEU A 109 5.62 1.26 1.15
C LEU A 109 4.59 0.38 0.43
N THR A 110 4.38 0.59 -0.87
CA THR A 110 3.41 -0.16 -1.68
C THR A 110 4.03 -1.09 -2.72
N TRP A 111 5.33 -0.97 -3.04
CA TRP A 111 5.98 -1.80 -4.09
C TRP A 111 7.32 -2.44 -3.70
N ALA A 112 7.93 -2.09 -2.57
CA ALA A 112 9.23 -2.64 -2.20
C ALA A 112 9.16 -4.12 -1.78
N ASP A 113 10.18 -4.90 -2.15
CA ASP A 113 10.27 -6.32 -1.81
C ASP A 113 11.55 -6.66 -1.03
N PRO A 114 11.50 -7.61 -0.07
CA PRO A 114 12.71 -8.07 0.59
C PRO A 114 13.63 -8.87 -0.37
N ALA A 115 14.93 -8.87 -0.05
CA ALA A 115 15.94 -9.65 -0.75
C ALA A 115 16.98 -10.19 0.23
N TYR A 116 16.78 -11.42 0.72
CA TYR A 116 17.59 -12.02 1.80
C TYR A 116 19.10 -12.09 1.55
N VAL A 117 19.54 -12.17 0.29
CA VAL A 117 20.98 -12.26 -0.07
C VAL A 117 21.59 -10.89 -0.39
N LEU A 118 20.76 -9.84 -0.44
CA LEU A 118 21.20 -8.48 -0.76
C LEU A 118 21.76 -7.80 0.50
N LYS A 119 22.88 -7.10 0.34
CA LYS A 119 23.36 -6.11 1.30
C LYS A 119 23.00 -4.71 0.78
N GLY A 120 22.39 -3.87 1.61
CA GLY A 120 21.87 -2.58 1.17
C GLY A 120 20.54 -2.71 0.42
N PHE A 121 20.35 -1.87 -0.60
CA PHE A 121 19.17 -1.87 -1.45
C PHE A 121 19.56 -1.82 -2.93
N SER A 122 18.65 -2.25 -3.81
CA SER A 122 18.81 -2.20 -5.26
C SER A 122 17.47 -1.92 -5.93
N PHE A 123 17.48 -1.62 -7.23
CA PHE A 123 16.23 -1.43 -7.96
C PHE A 123 15.43 -2.75 -8.08
N ASN A 124 14.11 -2.69 -7.92
CA ASN A 124 13.26 -3.86 -8.05
C ASN A 124 12.86 -4.12 -9.51
N TYR A 125 13.75 -4.79 -10.24
CA TYR A 125 13.50 -5.22 -11.62
C TYR A 125 12.29 -6.16 -11.77
N GLY A 126 11.93 -6.92 -10.73
CA GLY A 126 10.76 -7.81 -10.76
C GLY A 126 9.44 -7.07 -10.78
N ARG A 127 9.39 -5.87 -10.20
CA ARG A 127 8.22 -4.97 -10.24
C ARG A 127 8.36 -3.88 -11.31
N GLY A 128 9.57 -3.63 -11.81
CA GLY A 128 9.87 -2.52 -12.74
C GLY A 128 9.85 -1.15 -12.07
N GLN A 129 9.83 -1.09 -10.75
CA GLN A 129 9.69 0.13 -9.94
C GLN A 129 10.04 -0.15 -8.49
N SER A 130 10.30 0.91 -7.70
CA SER A 130 10.69 0.78 -6.30
C SER A 130 11.99 -0.04 -6.13
N ILE A 131 12.20 -0.57 -4.93
CA ILE A 131 13.45 -1.15 -4.48
C ILE A 131 13.27 -2.57 -3.97
N ARG A 132 14.39 -3.30 -3.98
CA ARG A 132 14.59 -4.45 -3.12
C ARG A 132 15.50 -4.05 -1.97
N PHE A 133 15.26 -4.57 -0.78
CA PHE A 133 16.04 -4.24 0.41
C PHE A 133 16.55 -5.50 1.12
N GLY A 134 17.79 -5.44 1.57
CA GLY A 134 18.45 -6.44 2.40
C GLY A 134 18.06 -6.34 3.86
N GLU A 135 18.48 -7.35 4.64
CA GLU A 135 18.23 -7.42 6.09
C GLU A 135 18.85 -6.23 6.83
N ASP A 136 20.06 -5.82 6.47
CA ASP A 136 20.74 -4.66 7.07
C ASP A 136 19.96 -3.35 6.88
N THR A 137 19.39 -3.18 5.69
CA THR A 137 18.57 -2.01 5.36
C THR A 137 17.23 -2.05 6.08
N PHE A 138 16.64 -3.24 6.20
CA PHE A 138 15.42 -3.45 6.97
C PHE A 138 15.59 -3.09 8.45
N ILE A 139 16.65 -3.58 9.09
CA ILE A 139 16.94 -3.31 10.51
C ILE A 139 17.08 -1.80 10.73
N ASN A 140 17.89 -1.12 9.92
CA ASN A 140 18.06 0.33 10.02
C ASN A 140 16.74 1.10 9.88
N ALA A 141 15.85 0.66 9.00
CA ALA A 141 14.54 1.27 8.81
C ALA A 141 13.60 1.02 10.01
N MET A 142 13.63 -0.17 10.62
CA MET A 142 12.85 -0.46 11.82
C MET A 142 13.34 0.37 13.02
N ASP A 143 14.66 0.50 13.18
CA ASP A 143 15.28 1.33 14.20
C ASP A 143 14.90 2.82 14.05
N SER A 144 14.88 3.35 12.82
CA SER A 144 14.55 4.77 12.56
C SER A 144 13.10 5.13 12.88
N ILE A 145 12.21 4.14 12.92
CA ILE A 145 10.82 4.31 13.37
C ILE A 145 10.57 3.68 14.74
N GLY A 146 11.60 3.19 15.44
CA GLY A 146 11.47 2.54 16.75
C GLY A 146 10.41 1.45 16.75
N CYS A 147 10.45 0.54 15.78
CA CYS A 147 9.58 -0.64 15.69
C CYS A 147 10.43 -1.90 15.74
N ASP A 148 9.86 -2.99 16.25
CA ASP A 148 10.54 -4.27 16.45
C ASP A 148 10.35 -5.21 15.25
N ALA A 149 9.22 -5.08 14.55
CA ALA A 149 8.88 -5.95 13.42
C ALA A 149 7.93 -5.26 12.43
N MET A 150 7.91 -5.81 11.21
CA MET A 150 7.02 -5.39 10.14
C MET A 150 6.07 -6.53 9.74
N PHE A 151 4.79 -6.19 9.55
CA PHE A 151 3.81 -7.04 8.89
C PHE A 151 3.50 -6.50 7.48
N ARG A 152 3.55 -7.38 6.48
CA ARG A 152 3.39 -7.06 5.05
C ARG A 152 2.51 -8.09 4.33
N GLY A 153 2.03 -7.76 3.12
CA GLY A 153 1.13 -8.64 2.35
C GLY A 153 1.38 -8.73 0.83
N HIS A 154 2.43 -8.12 0.30
CA HIS A 154 2.68 -7.97 -1.15
C HIS A 154 3.22 -9.23 -1.89
N GLN A 155 3.59 -10.29 -1.16
CA GLN A 155 4.07 -11.58 -1.69
C GLN A 155 3.52 -12.75 -0.88
#